data_AF-A0A6G3TLD6-F1
#
_entry.id   AF-A0A6G3TLD6-F1
#
_cell.length_a   1.000
_cell.length_b   1.000
_cell.length_c   1.000
_cell.angle_alpha   90.00
_cell.angle_beta   90.00
_cell.angle_gamma   90.00
#
_symmetry.space_group_name_H-M   'P 1'
#
loop_
_entity.id
_entity.type
_entity.pdbx_description
1 polymer ?
#
loop_
_entity_poly.entity_id
_entity_poly.type
_entity_poly.pdbx_seq_one_letter_code
_entity_poly.pdbx_strand_id
1 'polypeptide(L)'
;MTHNIPLSPRPRPLHVLADGRRRLMTAAQLRAHGVSAAETNEQCRPGGPWQQLLPNVVLLHPGPPTSDERLHAVLLYAARDRTSGTAPGAIASVPVQPGGEHPPVPAYAEAMITGLAALTLHGFSAAPPLSALELIDVLVPRLRRLRTTGCA
;
A
#
# COMPACT_ATOMS: atom_id res chain seq x y z
N MET A 1 13.99 -36.90 -21.65
CA MET A 1 14.73 -35.82 -20.96
C MET A 1 13.76 -35.01 -20.11
N THR A 2 13.71 -35.32 -18.81
CA THR A 2 12.92 -34.61 -17.80
C THR A 2 13.56 -33.26 -17.53
N HIS A 3 12.91 -32.18 -17.97
CA HIS A 3 13.36 -30.82 -17.73
C HIS A 3 13.00 -30.42 -16.29
N ASN A 4 13.99 -30.50 -15.39
CA ASN A 4 13.91 -29.92 -14.06
C ASN A 4 13.94 -28.39 -14.18
N ILE A 5 12.77 -27.75 -14.08
CA ILE A 5 12.66 -26.30 -13.93
C ILE A 5 13.09 -25.99 -12.47
N PRO A 6 14.19 -25.27 -12.22
CA PRO A 6 14.54 -24.89 -10.87
C PRO A 6 13.42 -24.00 -10.31
N LEU A 7 12.88 -24.44 -9.18
CA LEU A 7 11.79 -23.81 -8.43
C LEU A 7 12.05 -22.31 -8.29
N SER A 8 11.12 -21.51 -8.79
CA SER A 8 11.13 -20.04 -8.70
C SER A 8 11.36 -19.59 -7.25
N PRO A 9 12.16 -18.54 -6.99
CA PRO A 9 12.17 -17.90 -5.69
C PRO A 9 10.74 -17.46 -5.39
N ARG A 10 10.14 -18.02 -4.35
CA ARG A 10 8.74 -17.70 -3.99
C ARG A 10 8.66 -16.18 -3.78
N PRO A 11 7.74 -15.47 -4.47
CA PRO A 11 7.56 -14.04 -4.25
C PRO A 11 7.27 -13.84 -2.77
N ARG A 12 7.91 -12.84 -2.14
CA ARG A 12 7.63 -12.53 -0.74
C ARG A 12 6.13 -12.26 -0.63
N PRO A 13 5.38 -13.03 0.17
CA PRO A 13 3.94 -12.87 0.16
C PRO A 13 3.57 -11.49 0.68
N LEU A 14 2.69 -10.78 -0.01
CA LEU A 14 2.20 -9.45 0.39
C LEU A 14 1.54 -9.45 1.79
N HIS A 15 1.22 -10.63 2.36
CA HIS A 15 0.74 -10.75 3.73
C HIS A 15 1.82 -10.50 4.78
N VAL A 16 3.11 -10.63 4.46
CA VAL A 16 4.21 -10.23 5.35
C VAL A 16 4.28 -8.70 5.48
N LEU A 17 3.87 -7.97 4.44
CA LEU A 17 3.70 -6.51 4.47
C LEU A 17 2.44 -6.06 5.24
N ALA A 18 1.70 -7.00 5.84
CA ALA A 18 0.50 -6.68 6.61
C ALA A 18 0.83 -6.16 8.01
N ASP A 19 2.05 -6.33 8.53
CA ASP A 19 2.41 -5.72 9.81
C ASP A 19 2.46 -4.19 9.71
N GLY A 20 2.92 -3.63 8.58
CA GLY A 20 2.78 -2.21 8.27
C GLY A 20 1.33 -1.71 8.23
N ARG A 21 0.34 -2.58 7.90
CA ARG A 21 -1.10 -2.21 7.94
C ARG A 21 -1.55 -1.75 9.31
N ARG A 22 -0.98 -2.34 10.37
CA ARG A 22 -1.48 -2.13 11.74
C ARG A 22 -1.06 -0.77 12.29
N ARG A 23 -0.04 -0.13 11.69
CA ARG A 23 0.53 1.14 12.15
C ARG A 23 0.20 2.31 11.23
N LEU A 24 -0.45 2.07 10.09
CA LEU A 24 -0.82 3.09 9.12
C LEU A 24 -2.33 3.23 9.02
N MET A 25 -2.80 4.47 9.06
CA MET A 25 -4.21 4.80 8.87
C MET A 25 -4.38 5.94 7.88
N THR A 26 -5.46 5.88 7.11
CA THR A 26 -5.92 7.01 6.33
C THR A 26 -6.61 8.03 7.23
N ALA A 27 -6.62 9.30 6.82
CA ALA A 27 -7.40 10.34 7.50
C ALA A 27 -8.89 9.99 7.58
N ALA A 28 -9.42 9.23 6.61
CA ALA A 28 -10.80 8.74 6.64
C ALA A 28 -11.02 7.66 7.71
N GLN A 29 -10.07 6.74 7.87
CA GLN A 29 -10.11 5.74 8.94
C GLN A 29 -9.99 6.41 10.32
N LEU A 30 -9.07 7.37 10.49
CA LEU A 30 -8.96 8.14 11.74
C LEU A 30 -10.27 8.84 12.10
N ARG A 31 -10.91 9.50 11.12
CA ARG A 31 -12.25 10.10 11.31
C ARG A 31 -13.32 9.08 11.67
N ALA A 32 -13.31 7.90 11.05
CA ALA A 32 -14.23 6.82 11.40
C ALA A 32 -14.00 6.27 12.82
N HIS A 33 -12.77 6.38 13.34
CA HIS A 33 -12.42 6.07 14.72
C HIS A 33 -12.63 7.24 15.69
N GLY A 34 -13.25 8.34 15.24
CA GLY A 34 -13.56 9.50 16.08
C GLY A 34 -12.40 10.49 16.25
N VAL A 35 -11.27 10.27 15.59
CA VAL A 35 -10.13 11.21 15.61
C VAL A 35 -10.37 12.29 14.55
N SER A 36 -10.52 13.52 14.99
CA SER A 36 -10.72 14.68 14.12
C SER A 36 -9.44 15.03 13.34
N ALA A 37 -9.59 15.84 12.28
CA ALA A 37 -8.45 16.35 11.53
C ALA A 37 -7.56 17.25 12.40
N ALA A 38 -8.14 18.00 13.34
CA ALA A 38 -7.38 18.83 14.27
C ALA A 38 -6.53 17.97 15.21
N GLU A 39 -7.11 16.93 15.83
CA GLU A 39 -6.37 16.00 16.69
C GLU A 39 -5.29 15.24 15.92
N THR A 40 -5.58 14.86 14.67
CA THR A 40 -4.58 14.24 13.78
C THR A 40 -3.40 15.18 13.56
N ASN A 41 -3.66 16.46 13.26
CA ASN A 41 -2.61 17.46 13.05
C ASN A 41 -1.81 17.73 14.33
N GLU A 42 -2.47 17.80 15.49
CA GLU A 42 -1.80 17.93 16.78
C GLU A 42 -0.84 16.76 17.05
N GLN A 43 -1.28 15.52 16.78
CA GLN A 43 -0.44 14.34 16.97
C GLN A 43 0.68 14.22 15.93
N CYS A 44 0.50 14.80 14.73
CA CYS A 44 1.51 14.83 13.67
C CYS A 44 2.47 16.04 13.75
N ARG A 45 2.40 16.85 14.82
CA ARG A 45 3.34 17.97 15.01
C ARG A 45 4.79 17.46 15.07
N PRO A 46 5.79 18.30 14.73
CA PRO A 46 7.20 17.92 14.87
C PRO A 46 7.51 17.41 16.29
N GLY A 47 8.08 16.20 16.40
CA GLY A 47 8.33 15.54 17.68
C GLY A 47 7.11 14.86 18.32
N GLY A 48 5.96 14.88 17.64
CA GLY A 48 4.74 14.19 18.04
C GLY A 48 4.83 12.67 17.89
N PRO A 49 3.86 11.94 18.46
CA PRO A 49 3.85 10.49 18.43
C PRO A 49 3.54 9.93 17.04
N TRP A 50 2.93 10.73 16.15
CA TRP A 50 2.53 10.33 14.81
C TRP A 50 3.22 11.19 13.76
N GLN A 51 3.18 10.74 12.51
CA GLN A 51 3.75 11.46 11.38
C GLN A 51 2.87 11.31 10.14
N GLN A 52 2.74 12.39 9.38
CA GLN A 52 2.05 12.35 8.09
C GLN A 52 3.04 11.89 7.01
N LEU A 53 2.91 10.64 6.57
CA LEU A 53 3.85 10.03 5.64
C LEU A 53 3.53 10.37 4.18
N LEU A 54 2.25 10.44 3.82
CA LEU A 54 1.75 10.85 2.50
C LEU A 54 0.45 11.65 2.68
N PRO A 55 -0.05 12.35 1.64
CA PRO A 55 -1.34 13.03 1.75
C PRO A 55 -2.45 12.07 2.18
N ASN A 56 -3.10 12.39 3.30
CA ASN A 56 -4.16 11.59 3.92
C ASN A 56 -3.72 10.22 4.49
N VAL A 57 -2.41 9.93 4.60
CA VAL A 57 -1.91 8.70 5.21
C VAL A 57 -0.99 9.04 6.37
N VAL A 58 -1.32 8.51 7.55
CA VAL A 58 -0.67 8.80 8.83
C VAL A 58 -0.06 7.53 9.38
N LEU A 59 1.19 7.63 9.84
CA LEU A 59 1.90 6.58 10.55
C LEU A 59 1.80 6.84 12.05
N LEU A 60 1.30 5.85 12.79
CA LEU A 60 0.88 5.95 14.19
C LEU A 60 2.02 5.65 15.18
N HIS A 61 3.27 5.94 14.80
CA HIS A 61 4.42 5.84 15.68
C HIS A 61 5.50 6.85 15.30
N PRO A 62 6.39 7.22 16.25
CA PRO A 62 7.51 8.10 15.97
C PRO A 62 8.66 7.34 15.31
N GLY A 63 9.55 8.07 14.65
CA GLY A 63 10.79 7.55 14.06
C GLY A 63 10.71 7.26 12.57
N PRO A 64 11.84 6.93 11.91
CA PRO A 64 11.87 6.77 10.45
C PRO A 64 10.95 5.65 9.98
N PRO A 65 10.15 5.86 8.92
CA PRO A 65 9.29 4.82 8.36
C PRO A 65 10.14 3.70 7.74
N THR A 66 9.78 2.46 8.04
CA THR A 66 10.41 1.29 7.43
C THR A 66 10.05 1.19 5.94
N SER A 67 10.84 0.45 5.16
CA SER A 67 10.52 0.22 3.73
C SER A 67 9.16 -0.46 3.54
N ASP A 68 8.74 -1.30 4.49
CA ASP A 68 7.44 -1.94 4.50
C ASP A 68 6.32 -0.89 4.65
N GLU A 69 6.44 -0.03 5.65
CA GLU A 69 5.49 1.05 5.90
C GLU A 69 5.42 2.04 4.74
N ARG A 70 6.55 2.33 4.08
CA ARG A 70 6.56 3.15 2.86
C ARG A 70 5.77 2.50 1.74
N LEU A 71 6.00 1.22 1.43
CA LEU A 71 5.22 0.47 0.43
C LEU A 71 3.73 0.47 0.78
N HIS A 72 3.44 0.28 2.05
CA HIS A 72 2.10 0.21 2.57
C HIS A 72 1.35 1.54 2.45
N ALA A 73 1.99 2.63 2.85
CA ALA A 73 1.46 3.97 2.77
C ALA A 73 1.19 4.37 1.33
N VAL A 74 2.10 4.01 0.42
CA VAL A 74 1.95 4.21 -1.02
C VAL A 74 0.72 3.47 -1.56
N LEU A 75 0.51 2.22 -1.15
CA LEU A 75 -0.68 1.46 -1.51
C LEU A 75 -1.97 2.07 -0.93
N LEU A 76 -1.96 2.57 0.31
CA LEU A 76 -3.10 3.28 0.91
C LEU A 76 -3.39 4.61 0.22
N TYR A 77 -2.36 5.38 -0.12
CA TYR A 77 -2.47 6.64 -0.85
C TYR A 77 -3.00 6.43 -2.27
N ALA A 78 -2.60 5.33 -2.91
CA ALA A 78 -3.05 4.94 -4.24
C ALA A 78 -4.41 4.23 -4.23
N ALA A 79 -4.80 3.59 -3.13
CA ALA A 79 -6.11 2.99 -2.97
C ALA A 79 -7.20 4.06 -3.07
N ARG A 80 -8.34 3.64 -3.63
CA ARG A 80 -9.53 4.48 -3.71
C ARG A 80 -10.19 4.51 -2.34
N ASP A 81 -10.42 5.71 -1.79
CA ASP A 81 -11.41 5.88 -0.74
C ASP A 81 -12.79 5.73 -1.39
N ARG A 82 -13.37 4.53 -1.31
CA ARG A 82 -14.70 4.21 -1.87
C ARG A 82 -15.82 5.08 -1.28
N THR A 83 -15.53 5.94 -0.30
CA THR A 83 -16.50 6.82 0.37
C THR A 83 -16.82 8.10 -0.41
N SER A 84 -16.12 8.41 -1.51
CA SER A 84 -16.44 9.56 -2.37
C SER A 84 -17.15 9.14 -3.66
N GLY A 85 -18.48 9.04 -3.60
CA GLY A 85 -19.36 9.19 -4.77
C GLY A 85 -19.87 7.91 -5.45
N THR A 86 -21.17 7.69 -5.27
CA THR A 86 -22.14 6.83 -5.96
C THR A 86 -21.86 6.45 -7.43
N ALA A 87 -21.76 5.14 -7.70
CA ALA A 87 -22.57 4.32 -8.65
C ALA A 87 -21.87 2.97 -8.93
N PRO A 88 -22.59 1.83 -8.98
CA PRO A 88 -22.00 0.50 -9.21
C PRO A 88 -21.71 0.30 -10.70
N GLY A 89 -20.54 0.74 -11.14
CA GLY A 89 -19.93 0.31 -12.40
C GLY A 89 -18.75 -0.58 -12.08
N ALA A 90 -18.98 -1.89 -12.09
CA ALA A 90 -17.96 -2.91 -11.91
C ALA A 90 -16.78 -2.67 -12.87
N ILE A 91 -15.67 -2.14 -12.37
CA ILE A 91 -14.39 -2.49 -12.97
C ILE A 91 -14.23 -3.99 -12.78
N ALA A 92 -13.99 -4.70 -13.87
CA ALA A 92 -14.04 -6.15 -13.94
C ALA A 92 -13.11 -6.83 -12.91
N SER A 93 -13.59 -7.03 -11.69
CA SER A 93 -13.14 -8.14 -10.86
C SER A 93 -13.69 -9.40 -11.50
N VAL A 94 -12.82 -10.35 -11.83
CA VAL A 94 -13.17 -11.69 -12.29
C VAL A 94 -14.35 -12.19 -11.43
N PRO A 95 -15.48 -12.63 -12.02
CA PRO A 95 -16.59 -13.16 -11.26
C PRO A 95 -16.09 -14.23 -10.31
N VAL A 96 -16.35 -14.05 -9.00
CA VAL A 96 -16.04 -15.04 -7.97
C VAL A 96 -16.61 -16.39 -8.42
N GLN A 97 -15.73 -17.34 -8.66
CA GLN A 97 -16.12 -18.71 -8.97
C GLN A 97 -16.60 -19.34 -7.65
N PRO A 98 -17.84 -19.86 -7.58
CA PRO A 98 -18.35 -20.49 -6.37
C PRO A 98 -17.58 -21.80 -6.14
N GLY A 99 -16.68 -21.85 -5.15
CA GLY A 99 -16.02 -23.09 -4.73
C GLY A 99 -14.56 -23.01 -4.26
N GLY A 100 -13.86 -21.88 -4.42
CA GLY A 100 -12.50 -21.70 -3.91
C GLY A 100 -12.49 -20.97 -2.57
N GLU A 101 -11.71 -21.43 -1.59
CA GLU A 101 -11.41 -20.67 -0.37
C GLU A 101 -10.98 -19.25 -0.76
N HIS A 102 -11.77 -18.25 -0.35
CA HIS A 102 -11.57 -16.86 -0.73
C HIS A 102 -10.19 -16.36 -0.24
N PRO A 103 -9.26 -15.98 -1.13
CA PRO A 103 -8.22 -15.04 -0.74
C PRO A 103 -8.93 -13.71 -0.38
N PRO A 104 -8.52 -13.01 0.69
CA PRO A 104 -9.13 -11.73 1.03
C PRO A 104 -9.04 -10.78 -0.17
N VAL A 105 -10.16 -10.17 -0.55
CA VAL A 105 -10.19 -9.12 -1.58
C VAL A 105 -9.08 -8.14 -1.22
N PRO A 106 -8.05 -7.95 -2.08
CA PRO A 106 -6.90 -7.16 -1.70
C PRO A 106 -7.38 -5.75 -1.37
N ALA A 107 -7.04 -5.26 -0.18
CA ALA A 107 -7.40 -3.91 0.29
C ALA A 107 -6.91 -2.79 -0.66
N TYR A 108 -6.08 -3.13 -1.65
CA TYR A 108 -5.51 -2.25 -2.68
C TYR A 108 -5.96 -2.63 -4.09
N ALA A 109 -7.14 -3.23 -4.29
CA ALA A 109 -7.57 -3.89 -5.53
C ALA A 109 -7.40 -3.11 -6.85
N GLU A 110 -7.17 -1.80 -6.79
CA GLU A 110 -7.00 -0.93 -7.96
C GLU A 110 -5.57 -0.42 -8.17
N ALA A 111 -4.67 -0.56 -7.19
CA ALA A 111 -3.29 -0.05 -7.24
C ALA A 111 -2.27 -1.19 -7.17
N MET A 112 -1.23 -1.11 -8.01
CA MET A 112 -0.20 -2.15 -8.11
C MET A 112 1.21 -1.56 -8.00
N ILE A 113 2.06 -2.16 -7.15
CA ILE A 113 3.48 -1.83 -7.10
C ILE A 113 4.15 -2.25 -8.40
N THR A 114 4.98 -1.38 -8.96
CA THR A 114 5.72 -1.60 -10.21
C THR A 114 7.19 -1.19 -10.06
N GLY A 115 7.95 -1.23 -11.16
CA GLY A 115 9.34 -0.79 -11.17
C GLY A 115 10.26 -1.64 -10.29
N LEU A 116 11.30 -1.00 -9.73
CA LEU A 116 12.32 -1.70 -8.93
C LEU A 116 11.73 -2.33 -7.67
N ALA A 117 10.77 -1.68 -7.01
CA ALA A 117 10.10 -2.22 -5.83
C ALA A 117 9.40 -3.57 -6.15
N ALA A 118 8.71 -3.66 -7.29
CA ALA A 118 8.09 -4.91 -7.71
C ALA A 118 9.14 -6.00 -7.98
N LEU A 119 10.22 -5.68 -8.70
CA LEU A 119 11.29 -6.63 -8.97
C LEU A 119 11.91 -7.17 -7.67
N THR A 120 12.18 -6.30 -6.70
CA THR A 120 12.69 -6.71 -5.38
C THR A 120 11.71 -7.61 -4.64
N LEU A 121 10.40 -7.28 -4.64
CA LEU A 121 9.36 -8.11 -4.01
C LEU A 121 9.21 -9.48 -4.68
N HIS A 122 9.45 -9.56 -5.99
CA HIS A 122 9.47 -10.79 -6.77
C HIS A 122 10.80 -11.56 -6.68
N GLY A 123 11.77 -11.09 -5.89
CA GLY A 123 13.01 -11.82 -5.62
C GLY A 123 14.06 -11.74 -6.73
N PHE A 124 13.97 -10.75 -7.62
CA PHE A 124 15.00 -10.52 -8.62
C PHE A 124 16.30 -10.06 -7.93
N SER A 125 17.36 -10.85 -8.06
CA SER A 125 18.65 -10.61 -7.38
C SER A 125 19.40 -9.38 -7.87
N ALA A 126 19.16 -8.94 -9.10
CA ALA A 126 19.74 -7.71 -9.66
C ALA A 126 19.01 -6.44 -9.21
N ALA A 127 17.86 -6.55 -8.54
CA ALA A 127 17.12 -5.40 -8.05
C ALA A 127 17.70 -4.92 -6.71
N PRO A 128 17.79 -3.59 -6.48
CA PRO A 128 18.28 -3.06 -5.21
C PRO A 128 17.33 -3.41 -4.05
N PRO A 129 17.82 -3.40 -2.79
CA PRO A 129 16.96 -3.60 -1.62
C PRO A 129 15.96 -2.46 -1.47
N LEU A 130 14.79 -2.72 -0.88
CA LEU A 130 13.72 -1.73 -0.70
C LEU A 130 14.15 -0.50 0.13
N SER A 131 15.15 -0.65 1.01
CA SER A 131 15.72 0.46 1.79
C SER A 131 16.55 1.43 0.96
N ALA A 132 17.08 1.00 -0.18
CA ALA A 132 17.84 1.84 -1.11
C ALA A 132 16.95 2.55 -2.14
N LEU A 133 15.64 2.30 -2.14
CA LEU A 133 14.71 2.92 -3.08
C LEU A 133 14.26 4.29 -2.59
N GLU A 134 14.60 5.32 -3.34
CA GLU A 134 14.10 6.69 -3.13
C GLU A 134 12.65 6.84 -3.62
N LEU A 135 12.31 6.18 -4.74
CA LEU A 135 11.00 6.22 -5.39
C LEU A 135 10.32 4.84 -5.34
N ILE A 136 8.99 4.84 -5.22
CA ILE A 136 8.15 3.65 -5.38
C ILE A 136 7.16 3.92 -6.50
N ASP A 137 7.28 3.16 -7.60
CA ASP A 137 6.39 3.29 -8.75
C ASP A 137 5.08 2.53 -8.52
N VAL A 138 3.96 3.21 -8.76
CA VAL A 138 2.62 2.62 -8.64
C VAL A 138 1.82 2.80 -9.90
N LEU A 139 1.29 1.70 -10.41
CA LEU A 139 0.26 1.71 -11.43
C LEU A 139 -1.11 1.90 -10.77
N VAL A 140 -1.89 2.82 -11.32
CA VAL A 140 -3.27 3.12 -10.91
C VAL A 140 -4.21 3.15 -12.11
N PRO A 141 -5.54 3.07 -11.92
CA PRO A 141 -6.49 3.08 -13.02
C PRO A 141 -6.37 4.37 -13.85
N ARG A 142 -6.55 4.25 -15.17
CA ARG A 142 -6.37 5.33 -16.17
C ARG A 142 -7.08 6.64 -15.82
N LEU A 143 -8.25 6.55 -15.19
CA LEU A 143 -9.09 7.70 -14.83
C LEU A 143 -8.62 8.41 -13.56
N ARG A 144 -7.66 7.83 -12.81
CA ARG A 144 -7.08 8.40 -11.60
C ARG A 144 -5.83 9.20 -11.96
N ARG A 145 -5.83 10.50 -11.68
CA ARG A 145 -4.61 11.32 -11.68
C ARG A 145 -4.09 11.44 -10.26
N LEU A 146 -3.10 10.63 -9.92
CA LEU A 146 -2.31 10.79 -8.70
C LEU A 146 -1.23 11.85 -8.90
N ARG A 147 -0.97 12.64 -7.86
CA ARG A 147 0.25 13.44 -7.82
C ARG A 147 1.39 12.57 -7.31
N THR A 148 2.53 12.68 -7.97
CA THR A 148 3.81 12.23 -7.40
C THR A 148 4.08 13.07 -6.16
N THR A 149 4.37 12.41 -5.04
CA THR A 149 4.61 13.05 -3.74
C THR A 149 5.74 12.33 -3.03
N GLY A 150 6.58 13.10 -2.34
CA GLY A 150 7.59 12.53 -1.45
C GLY A 150 6.96 11.96 -0.18
N CYS A 151 7.61 10.98 0.42
CA CYS A 151 7.39 10.63 1.82
C CYS A 151 8.15 11.62 2.71
N ALA A 152 7.51 12.09 3.79
CA ALA A 152 8.14 12.95 4.79
C ALA A 152 9.27 12.23 5.54
#